data_AF-A0A920K830-F1
#
_entry.id   AF-A0A920K830-F1
#
_cell.length_a   1.000
_cell.length_b   1.000
_cell.length_c   1.000
_cell.angle_alpha   90.00
_cell.angle_beta   90.00
_cell.angle_gamma   90.00
#
_symmetry.space_group_name_H-M   'P 1'
#
loop_
_entity.id
_entity.type
_entity.pdbx_description
1 polymer ?
#
loop_
_entity_poly.entity_id
_entity_poly.type
_entity_poly.pdbx_seq_one_letter_code
_entity_poly.pdbx_strand_id
1 'polypeptide(L)'
;MTMGEKHMVMHPYGIIRLLDHYDISCEGLSACVIGRSPILGKPMSMMLLNKNATVTVCHSRTRNLSEIVKESDLVVAALGQKEFIKVDWLKKILF
;
A
#
# COMPACT_ATOMS: atom_id res chain seq x y z
N MET A 1 7.63 -14.48 -13.59
CA MET A 1 7.91 -13.68 -12.38
C MET A 1 7.71 -14.60 -11.19
N THR A 2 8.78 -15.25 -10.75
CA THR A 2 8.75 -16.27 -9.70
C THR A 2 9.23 -15.66 -8.38
N MET A 3 8.52 -15.99 -7.30
CA MET A 3 8.96 -15.75 -5.92
C MET A 3 10.30 -16.45 -5.69
N GLY A 4 11.37 -15.72 -5.37
CA GLY A 4 12.64 -16.33 -4.93
C GLY A 4 13.92 -15.58 -5.27
N GLU A 5 13.94 -14.72 -6.29
CA GLU A 5 15.16 -14.01 -6.66
C GLU A 5 15.24 -12.61 -6.05
N LYS A 6 16.45 -12.26 -5.56
CA LYS A 6 16.87 -10.96 -4.99
C LYS A 6 16.86 -9.80 -6.01
N HIS A 7 15.98 -9.80 -7.00
CA HIS A 7 15.78 -8.67 -7.91
C HIS A 7 14.57 -7.86 -7.45
N MET A 8 14.82 -7.07 -6.41
CA MET A 8 13.83 -6.24 -5.76
C MET A 8 13.69 -4.93 -6.54
N VAL A 9 12.48 -4.59 -6.97
CA VAL A 9 12.19 -3.25 -7.52
C VAL A 9 12.54 -2.20 -6.46
N MET A 10 13.39 -1.24 -6.83
CA MET A 10 13.95 -0.22 -5.92
C MET A 10 12.88 0.57 -5.15
N HIS A 11 11.73 0.81 -5.80
CA HIS A 11 10.66 1.66 -5.30
C HIS A 11 9.89 1.09 -4.09
N PRO A 12 9.26 -0.11 -4.15
CA PRO A 12 8.55 -0.66 -3.00
C PRO A 12 9.49 -0.99 -1.83
N TYR A 13 10.74 -1.36 -2.10
CA TYR A 13 11.71 -1.62 -1.02
C TYR A 13 12.07 -0.35 -0.24
N GLY A 14 12.21 0.78 -0.93
CA GLY A 14 12.45 2.07 -0.26
C GLY A 14 11.32 2.42 0.71
N ILE A 15 10.06 2.16 0.33
CA ILE A 15 8.90 2.37 1.20
C ILE A 15 8.97 1.46 2.43
N ILE A 16 9.23 0.16 2.22
CA ILE A 16 9.37 -0.80 3.32
C ILE A 16 10.51 -0.41 4.28
N ARG A 17 11.66 -0.02 3.75
CA ARG A 17 12.80 0.47 4.54
C ARG A 17 12.46 1.72 5.33
N LEU A 18 11.64 2.61 4.78
CA LEU A 18 11.17 3.80 5.49
C LEU A 18 10.29 3.42 6.68
N LEU A 19 9.33 2.52 6.49
CA LEU A 19 8.48 2.01 7.58
C LEU A 19 9.32 1.36 8.69
N ASP A 20 10.29 0.52 8.30
CA ASP A 20 11.20 -0.14 9.24
C ASP A 20 12.09 0.87 9.99
N HIS A 21 12.51 1.96 9.34
CA HIS A 21 13.32 3.00 9.98
C HIS A 21 12.56 3.79 11.05
N TYR A 22 11.25 3.94 10.89
CA TYR A 22 10.37 4.63 11.85
C TYR A 22 9.67 3.66 12.81
N ASP A 23 10.09 2.39 12.87
CA ASP A 23 9.49 1.34 13.71
C ASP A 23 7.97 1.19 13.52
N ILE A 24 7.48 1.45 12.30
CA ILE A 24 6.07 1.32 11.97
C ILE A 24 5.78 -0.14 11.62
N SER A 25 5.28 -0.91 12.59
CA SER A 25 4.87 -2.29 12.35
C SER A 25 3.72 -2.36 11.35
N CYS A 26 3.84 -3.23 10.35
CA CYS A 26 2.77 -3.52 9.39
C CYS A 26 1.90 -4.71 9.83
N GLU A 27 2.30 -5.43 10.88
CA GLU A 27 1.64 -6.64 11.33
C GLU A 27 0.21 -6.33 11.81
N GLY A 28 -0.76 -7.05 11.26
CA GLY A 28 -2.18 -6.87 11.60
C GLY A 28 -2.84 -5.61 11.01
N LEU A 29 -2.08 -4.71 10.38
CA LEU A 29 -2.66 -3.50 9.79
C LEU A 29 -3.52 -3.82 8.56
N SER A 30 -4.62 -3.08 8.40
CA SER A 30 -5.35 -3.03 7.14
C SER A 30 -4.65 -2.08 6.16
N ALA A 31 -4.11 -2.63 5.07
CA ALA A 31 -3.39 -1.86 4.07
C ALA A 31 -4.14 -1.80 2.72
N CYS A 32 -4.42 -0.60 2.23
CA CYS A 32 -4.95 -0.37 0.89
C CYS A 32 -3.84 0.02 -0.07
N VAL A 33 -3.62 -0.79 -1.11
CA VAL A 33 -2.68 -0.49 -2.20
C VAL A 33 -3.47 -0.11 -3.44
N ILE A 34 -3.40 1.15 -3.85
CA ILE A 34 -4.16 1.70 -4.98
C ILE A 34 -3.25 1.73 -6.21
N GLY A 35 -3.52 0.85 -7.16
CA GLY A 35 -2.69 0.64 -8.33
C GLY A 35 -2.17 -0.80 -8.38
N ARG A 36 -2.10 -1.38 -9.58
CA ARG A 36 -1.74 -2.79 -9.81
C ARG A 36 -0.66 -2.96 -10.88
N SER A 37 0.19 -1.94 -11.05
CA SER A 37 1.30 -2.02 -12.00
C SER A 37 2.31 -3.08 -11.55
N PRO A 38 3.02 -3.72 -12.47
CA PRO A 38 4.12 -4.65 -12.14
C PRO A 38 5.30 -3.96 -11.45
N ILE A 39 5.44 -2.64 -11.61
CA ILE A 39 6.59 -1.87 -11.11
C ILE A 39 6.44 -1.51 -9.62
N LEU A 40 5.22 -1.21 -9.16
CA LEU A 40 5.00 -0.73 -7.78
C LEU A 40 3.82 -1.42 -7.09
N GLY A 41 2.61 -1.35 -7.63
CA GLY A 41 1.40 -1.80 -6.93
C GLY A 41 1.42 -3.27 -6.52
N LYS A 42 1.63 -4.18 -7.49
CA LYS A 42 1.72 -5.63 -7.24
C LYS A 42 2.90 -6.03 -6.33
N PRO A 43 4.14 -5.56 -6.55
CA PRO A 43 5.24 -5.92 -5.66
C PRO A 43 5.03 -5.35 -4.25
N MET A 44 4.49 -4.12 -4.11
CA MET A 44 4.19 -3.56 -2.79
C MET A 44 3.16 -4.39 -2.04
N SER A 45 2.08 -4.83 -2.70
CA SER A 45 1.06 -5.67 -2.05
C SER A 45 1.64 -6.97 -1.52
N MET A 46 2.56 -7.60 -2.28
CA MET A 46 3.23 -8.83 -1.83
C MET A 46 4.20 -8.57 -0.67
N MET A 47 4.92 -7.46 -0.68
CA MET A 47 5.82 -7.11 0.44
C MET A 47 5.07 -6.82 1.74
N LEU A 48 3.91 -6.16 1.66
CA LEU A 48 3.05 -5.90 2.82
C LEU A 48 2.44 -7.20 3.37
N LEU A 49 1.99 -8.10 2.50
CA LEU A 49 1.54 -9.44 2.91
C LEU A 49 2.66 -10.23 3.61
N ASN A 50 3.89 -10.17 3.09
CA ASN A 50 5.05 -10.81 3.72
C ASN A 50 5.40 -10.20 5.10
N LYS A 51 4.92 -8.99 5.40
CA LYS A 51 5.02 -8.35 6.71
C LYS A 51 3.75 -8.50 7.57
N ASN A 52 2.91 -9.49 7.26
CA ASN A 52 1.69 -9.81 8.00
C ASN A 52 0.61 -8.71 8.00
N ALA A 53 0.61 -7.81 7.02
CA ALA A 53 -0.50 -6.89 6.82
C ALA A 53 -1.69 -7.59 6.13
N THR A 54 -2.92 -7.14 6.40
CA THR A 54 -4.10 -7.50 5.62
C THR A 54 -4.20 -6.54 4.43
N VAL A 55 -3.97 -7.03 3.21
CA VAL A 55 -3.82 -6.16 2.03
C VAL A 55 -5.03 -6.20 1.10
N THR A 56 -5.61 -5.04 0.81
CA THR A 56 -6.62 -4.83 -0.23
C THR A 56 -6.01 -4.08 -1.42
N VAL A 57 -6.02 -4.70 -2.61
CA VAL A 57 -5.50 -4.07 -3.84
C VAL A 57 -6.63 -3.41 -4.63
N CYS A 58 -6.56 -2.10 -4.77
CA CYS A 58 -7.53 -1.29 -5.50
C CYS A 58 -7.02 -0.87 -6.89
N HIS A 59 -7.93 -0.58 -7.81
CA HIS A 59 -7.64 -0.10 -9.17
C HIS A 59 -8.79 0.72 -9.75
N SER A 60 -8.65 1.18 -10.99
CA SER A 60 -9.63 2.05 -11.69
C SER A 60 -11.05 1.47 -11.87
N ARG A 61 -11.30 0.23 -11.45
CA ARG A 61 -12.62 -0.42 -11.49
C ARG A 61 -13.11 -0.83 -10.09
N THR A 62 -12.36 -0.50 -9.06
CA THR A 62 -12.76 -0.73 -7.66
C THR A 62 -13.91 0.20 -7.33
N ARG A 63 -15.01 -0.37 -6.82
CA ARG A 63 -16.15 0.39 -6.31
C ARG A 63 -15.86 0.82 -4.87
N ASN A 64 -16.47 1.92 -4.44
CA ASN A 64 -16.37 2.44 -3.07
C ASN A 64 -14.92 2.66 -2.61
N LEU A 65 -14.05 3.12 -3.51
CA LEU A 65 -12.62 3.31 -3.21
C LEU A 65 -12.40 4.22 -1.99
N SER A 66 -13.20 5.28 -1.85
CA SER A 66 -13.12 6.20 -0.72
C SER A 66 -13.41 5.52 0.62
N GLU A 67 -14.35 4.57 0.66
CA GLU A 67 -14.69 3.80 1.88
C GLU A 67 -13.55 2.87 2.26
N ILE A 68 -13.00 2.14 1.28
CA ILE A 68 -11.85 1.24 1.51
C ILE A 68 -10.65 2.03 2.07
N VAL A 69 -10.38 3.22 1.51
CA VAL A 69 -9.29 4.09 1.99
C VAL A 69 -9.54 4.59 3.41
N LYS A 70 -10.79 4.91 3.77
CA LYS A 70 -11.18 5.36 5.13
C LYS A 70 -11.00 4.29 6.18
N GLU A 71 -11.20 3.03 5.82
CA GLU A 71 -11.07 1.88 6.74
C GLU A 71 -9.62 1.40 6.89
N SER A 72 -8.73 1.83 6.01
CA SER A 72 -7.34 1.36 5.99
C SER A 72 -6.46 2.12 6.97
N ASP A 73 -5.60 1.38 7.68
CA ASP A 73 -4.57 1.93 8.57
C ASP A 73 -3.36 2.43 7.77
N LEU A 74 -3.07 1.77 6.64
CA LEU A 74 -1.99 2.12 5.72
C LEU A 74 -2.54 2.30 4.30
N VAL A 75 -2.20 3.39 3.63
CA VAL A 75 -2.60 3.65 2.24
C VAL A 75 -1.37 3.86 1.38
N VAL A 76 -1.19 3.02 0.34
CA VAL A 76 -0.17 3.20 -0.68
C VAL A 76 -0.81 3.60 -2.01
N ALA A 77 -0.67 4.88 -2.37
CA ALA A 77 -1.18 5.41 -3.63
C ALA A 77 -0.15 5.28 -4.76
N ALA A 78 -0.23 4.20 -5.54
CA ALA A 78 0.65 3.88 -6.67
C ALA A 78 -0.02 4.23 -8.03
N LEU A 79 -0.43 5.48 -8.17
CA LEU A 79 -1.22 5.99 -9.30
C LEU A 79 -0.61 7.26 -9.90
N GLY A 80 -0.66 7.38 -11.23
CA GLY A 80 -0.07 8.49 -11.99
C GLY A 80 -0.94 9.75 -12.07
N GLN A 81 -1.83 9.97 -11.10
CA GLN A 81 -2.81 11.05 -11.13
C GLN A 81 -2.68 11.94 -9.89
N LYS A 82 -2.38 13.22 -10.11
CA LYS A 82 -2.19 14.20 -9.03
C LYS A 82 -3.49 14.38 -8.24
N GLU A 83 -3.35 14.56 -6.92
CA GLU A 83 -4.45 14.92 -6.00
C GLU A 83 -5.68 14.00 -6.06
N PHE A 84 -5.49 12.75 -6.50
CA PHE A 84 -6.58 11.81 -6.65
C PHE A 84 -7.15 11.38 -5.30
N ILE A 85 -6.28 11.10 -4.33
CA ILE A 85 -6.69 10.80 -2.95
C ILE A 85 -7.01 12.10 -2.24
N LYS A 86 -8.21 12.18 -1.68
CA LYS A 86 -8.69 13.36 -0.95
C LYS A 86 -8.44 13.18 0.54
N VAL A 87 -8.16 14.29 1.23
CA VAL A 87 -7.84 14.29 2.68
C VAL A 87 -8.99 13.71 3.50
N ASP A 88 -10.24 13.96 3.10
CA ASP A 88 -11.43 13.43 3.77
C ASP A 88 -11.59 11.90 3.64
N TRP A 89 -10.80 11.25 2.77
CA TRP A 89 -10.77 9.79 2.68
C TRP A 89 -9.80 9.17 3.67
N LEU A 90 -8.84 9.91 4.21
CA LEU A 90 -7.84 9.35 5.10
C LEU A 90 -8.43 9.15 6.50
N LYS A 91 -8.18 7.97 7.07
CA LYS A 91 -8.51 7.66 8.45
C LYS A 91 -7.85 8.69 9.36
N LYS A 92 -8.63 9.34 10.23
CA LYS A 92 -8.08 10.27 11.22
C LYS A 92 -7.38 9.48 12.32
N ILE A 93 -6.10 9.79 12.53
CA ILE A 93 -5.36 9.31 13.70
C ILE A 93 -5.56 10.38 14.78
N LEU A 94 -6.27 10.01 15.86
CA LEU A 94 -6.29 10.81 17.09
C LEU A 94 -5.07 10.38 17.90
N PHE A 95 -4.14 11.31 18.11
CA PHE A 95 -3.02 11.15 19.04
C PHE A 95 -3.46 11.42 20.47
#